data_AF-A0A964V154-F1
#
_entry.id   AF-A0A964V154-F1
#
_cell.length_a   1.000
_cell.length_b   1.000
_cell.length_c   1.000
_cell.angle_alpha   90.00
_cell.angle_beta   90.00
_cell.angle_gamma   90.00
#
_symmetry.space_group_name_H-M   'P 1'
#
loop_
_entity.id
_entity.type
_entity.pdbx_description
1 polymer ?
#
loop_
_entity_poly.entity_id
_entity_poly.type
_entity_poly.pdbx_seq_one_letter_code
_entity_poly.pdbx_strand_id
1 'polypeptide(L)'
;MTTSSKHPETIGLHGGDYRSDSTTTSVAVPIYQTTSYQFNNTDHAANLFALKEFGNIYTRIMNPTVDVLEKRVAALEGGVAALAVGSGQAASAFCIQNLCKAGDNIVASTDLYGGTVNLFKNTLKDQGIEVRFADPIDPKNFEKLTDDKTRGYYGETCPNPYLRIFPIKE
;
A
#
# COMPACT_ATOMS: atom_id res chain seq x y z
N MET A 1 -5.67 25.32 -6.31
CA MET A 1 -5.47 24.52 -7.55
C MET A 1 -4.71 23.27 -7.16
N THR A 2 -5.30 22.11 -7.39
CA THR A 2 -4.57 20.83 -7.38
C THR A 2 -3.58 20.89 -8.53
N THR A 3 -2.28 20.77 -8.24
CA THR A 3 -1.25 20.92 -9.27
C THR A 3 -1.22 19.66 -10.13
N SER A 4 -1.68 19.75 -11.38
CA SER A 4 -1.37 18.75 -12.41
C SER A 4 0.08 18.94 -12.86
N SER A 5 1.02 18.62 -11.97
CA SER A 5 2.45 18.65 -12.24
C SER A 5 2.95 17.23 -12.51
N LYS A 6 3.94 17.10 -13.41
CA LYS A 6 4.70 15.87 -13.60
C LYS A 6 6.06 15.89 -12.89
N HIS A 7 6.38 16.99 -12.21
CA HIS A 7 7.66 17.19 -11.54
C HIS A 7 7.60 16.58 -10.13
N PRO A 8 8.41 15.55 -9.81
CA PRO A 8 8.37 14.86 -8.51
C PRO A 8 8.54 15.81 -7.32
N GLU A 9 9.41 16.81 -7.42
CA GLU A 9 9.63 17.83 -6.41
C GLU A 9 8.38 18.68 -6.12
N THR A 10 7.57 18.95 -7.14
CA THR A 10 6.29 19.66 -6.97
C THR A 10 5.23 18.74 -6.38
N ILE A 11 5.16 17.48 -6.85
CA ILE A 11 4.21 16.49 -6.35
C ILE A 11 4.49 16.15 -4.89
N GLY A 12 5.75 16.02 -4.48
CA GLY A 12 6.12 15.76 -3.09
C GLY A 12 5.61 16.82 -2.13
N LEU A 13 5.56 18.08 -2.57
CA LEU A 13 5.08 19.20 -1.76
C LEU A 13 3.56 19.45 -1.89
N HIS A 14 3.00 19.29 -3.09
CA HIS A 14 1.65 19.75 -3.46
C HIS A 14 0.74 18.69 -4.10
N GLY A 15 1.21 17.45 -4.19
CA GLY A 15 0.44 16.32 -4.73
C GLY A 15 -0.83 16.05 -3.93
N GLY A 16 -1.79 15.41 -4.59
CA GLY A 16 -3.14 15.23 -4.07
C GLY A 16 -4.01 16.49 -4.22
N ASP A 17 -4.96 16.64 -3.32
CA ASP A 17 -6.00 17.68 -3.35
C ASP A 17 -5.88 18.73 -2.23
N TYR A 18 -5.00 18.52 -1.25
CA TYR A 18 -4.80 19.48 -0.16
C TYR A 18 -4.01 20.71 -0.60
N ARG A 19 -4.68 21.88 -0.61
CA ARG A 19 -4.02 23.18 -0.82
C ARG A 19 -3.96 24.03 0.45
N SER A 20 -5.06 24.05 1.20
CA SER A 20 -5.21 24.77 2.44
C SER A 20 -6.44 24.25 3.18
N ASP A 21 -6.46 24.38 4.49
CA ASP A 21 -7.65 24.15 5.29
C ASP A 21 -8.74 25.18 4.91
N SER A 22 -9.96 24.70 4.66
CA SER A 22 -11.07 25.56 4.19
C SER A 22 -11.65 26.45 5.28
N THR A 23 -11.42 26.11 6.56
CA THR A 23 -11.97 26.85 7.71
C THR A 23 -11.02 27.96 8.16
N THR A 24 -9.72 27.69 8.14
CA THR A 24 -8.68 28.55 8.75
C THR A 24 -7.69 29.12 7.75
N THR A 25 -7.72 28.67 6.49
CA THR A 25 -6.76 29.02 5.42
C THR A 25 -5.32 28.57 5.67
N SER A 26 -5.07 27.71 6.66
CA SER A 26 -3.75 27.14 6.92
C SER A 26 -3.24 26.34 5.72
N VAL A 27 -2.02 26.64 5.26
CA VAL A 27 -1.35 25.92 4.16
C VAL A 27 -0.58 24.69 4.64
N ALA A 28 -0.25 24.61 5.92
CA ALA A 28 0.26 23.39 6.52
C ALA A 28 -0.91 22.44 6.79
N VAL A 29 -0.73 21.14 6.53
CA VAL A 29 -1.72 20.10 6.81
C VAL A 29 -1.94 20.04 8.33
N PRO A 30 -3.17 20.24 8.86
CA PRO A 30 -3.44 20.08 10.27
C PRO A 30 -3.21 18.64 10.71
N ILE A 31 -2.80 18.47 11.96
CA ILE A 31 -2.63 17.15 12.58
C ILE A 31 -3.96 16.74 13.21
N TYR A 32 -4.67 15.81 12.55
CA TYR A 32 -5.91 15.23 13.04
C TYR A 32 -5.61 14.09 14.02
N GLN A 33 -5.08 14.43 15.20
CA GLN A 33 -4.76 13.49 16.29
C GLN A 33 -6.03 13.06 17.05
N THR A 34 -6.95 12.40 16.34
CA THR A 34 -8.21 11.90 16.88
C THR A 34 -8.39 10.42 16.55
N THR A 35 -9.25 9.73 17.29
CA THR A 35 -9.65 8.35 17.01
C THR A 35 -10.92 8.27 16.17
N SER A 36 -11.87 9.18 16.37
CA SER A 36 -13.23 9.12 15.85
C SER A 36 -13.72 10.49 15.37
N TYR A 37 -14.77 10.48 14.55
CA TYR A 37 -15.37 11.67 13.94
C TYR A 37 -16.85 11.75 14.29
N GLN A 38 -17.33 12.96 14.53
CA GLN A 38 -18.73 13.21 14.84
C GLN A 38 -19.57 13.10 13.57
N PHE A 39 -20.69 12.37 13.63
CA PHE A 39 -21.68 12.35 12.57
C PHE A 39 -22.68 13.49 12.71
N ASN A 40 -23.14 14.03 11.59
CA ASN A 40 -24.17 15.08 11.56
C ASN A 40 -25.51 14.58 12.16
N ASN A 41 -25.89 13.33 11.87
CA ASN A 41 -27.06 12.63 12.40
C ASN A 41 -26.94 11.11 12.12
N THR A 42 -27.96 10.33 12.49
CA THR A 42 -27.99 8.87 12.29
C THR A 42 -28.01 8.46 10.81
N ASP A 43 -28.66 9.24 9.96
CA ASP A 43 -28.74 8.94 8.52
C ASP A 43 -27.39 9.15 7.83
N HIS A 44 -26.66 10.22 8.19
CA HIS A 44 -25.30 10.45 7.75
C HIS A 44 -24.37 9.29 8.15
N ALA A 45 -24.47 8.81 9.39
CA ALA A 45 -23.70 7.64 9.82
C ALA A 45 -24.00 6.40 8.96
N ALA A 46 -25.29 6.11 8.72
CA ALA A 46 -25.69 4.98 7.88
C ALA A 46 -25.18 5.11 6.43
N ASN A 47 -25.19 6.32 5.87
CA ASN A 47 -24.68 6.57 4.53
C ASN A 47 -23.16 6.34 4.42
N LEU A 48 -22.38 6.79 5.41
CA LEU A 48 -20.93 6.57 5.45
C LEU A 48 -20.57 5.08 5.52
N PHE A 49 -21.22 4.32 6.41
CA PHE A 49 -20.96 2.88 6.53
C PHE A 49 -21.45 2.06 5.33
N ALA A 50 -22.48 2.53 4.63
CA ALA A 50 -22.98 1.93 3.40
C ALA A 50 -22.22 2.38 2.13
N LEU A 51 -21.18 3.21 2.27
CA LEU A 51 -20.43 3.82 1.16
C LEU A 51 -21.30 4.60 0.16
N LYS A 52 -22.44 5.14 0.64
CA LYS A 52 -23.31 6.03 -0.14
C LYS A 52 -22.82 7.49 -0.12
N GLU A 53 -22.02 7.81 0.88
CA GLU A 53 -21.40 9.10 1.10
C GLU A 53 -19.94 8.87 1.52
N PHE A 54 -19.03 9.76 1.11
CA PHE A 54 -17.63 9.72 1.52
C PHE A 54 -17.40 10.65 2.70
N GLY A 55 -16.69 10.17 3.72
CA GLY A 55 -16.39 10.96 4.90
C GLY A 55 -15.74 10.12 5.99
N ASN A 56 -15.14 10.80 6.97
CA ASN A 56 -14.38 10.15 8.02
C ASN A 56 -15.29 9.47 9.06
N ILE A 57 -14.94 8.24 9.43
CA ILE A 57 -15.66 7.44 10.43
C ILE A 57 -14.78 7.22 11.66
N TYR A 58 -13.61 6.61 11.46
CA TYR A 58 -12.69 6.22 12.52
C TYR A 58 -11.26 6.12 11.97
N THR A 59 -10.26 6.58 12.72
CA THR A 59 -8.86 6.75 12.27
C THR A 59 -8.20 5.44 11.82
N ARG A 60 -8.62 4.28 12.35
CA ARG A 60 -8.15 2.96 11.86
C ARG A 60 -8.52 2.69 10.39
N ILE A 61 -9.56 3.35 9.87
CA ILE A 61 -10.04 3.18 8.49
C ILE A 61 -9.53 4.34 7.61
N MET A 62 -9.62 5.58 8.12
CA MET A 62 -9.23 6.78 7.38
C MET A 62 -8.97 7.96 8.34
N ASN A 63 -8.03 8.83 7.98
CA ASN A 63 -7.68 10.02 8.75
C ASN A 63 -7.23 11.13 7.77
N PRO A 64 -7.72 12.38 7.88
CA PRO A 64 -7.38 13.43 6.91
C PRO A 64 -5.88 13.75 6.81
N THR A 65 -5.13 13.67 7.92
CA THR A 65 -3.67 13.86 7.84
C THR A 65 -3.00 12.74 7.04
N VAL A 66 -3.48 11.50 7.22
CA VAL A 66 -2.96 10.31 6.53
C VAL A 66 -3.40 10.28 5.06
N ASP A 67 -4.63 10.69 4.76
CA ASP A 67 -5.16 10.78 3.39
C ASP A 67 -4.31 11.70 2.50
N VAL A 68 -3.80 12.82 3.05
CA VAL A 68 -2.86 13.68 2.31
C VAL A 68 -1.55 12.96 1.98
N LEU A 69 -1.01 12.15 2.91
CA LEU A 69 0.16 11.32 2.64
C LEU A 69 -0.14 10.28 1.55
N GLU A 70 -1.25 9.56 1.67
CA GLU A 70 -1.67 8.52 0.74
C GLU A 70 -1.84 9.08 -0.68
N LYS A 71 -2.56 10.20 -0.84
CA LYS A 71 -2.74 10.86 -2.14
C LYS A 71 -1.44 11.37 -2.74
N ARG A 72 -0.50 11.85 -1.93
CA ARG A 72 0.83 12.29 -2.41
C ARG A 72 1.68 11.12 -2.89
N VAL A 73 1.71 10.03 -2.12
CA VAL A 73 2.43 8.80 -2.50
C VAL A 73 1.83 8.23 -3.78
N ALA A 74 0.51 8.13 -3.88
CA ALA A 74 -0.17 7.67 -5.09
C ALA A 74 0.19 8.53 -6.32
N ALA A 75 0.20 9.86 -6.16
CA ALA A 75 0.59 10.77 -7.23
C ALA A 75 2.06 10.65 -7.65
N LEU A 76 2.98 10.37 -6.71
CA LEU A 76 4.40 10.15 -6.99
C LEU A 76 4.64 8.83 -7.75
N GLU A 77 3.99 7.76 -7.31
CA GLU A 77 4.13 6.42 -7.90
C GLU A 77 3.29 6.25 -9.19
N GLY A 78 2.40 7.21 -9.50
CA GLY A 78 1.46 7.10 -10.60
C GLY A 78 0.35 6.06 -10.38
N GLY A 79 0.14 5.65 -9.13
CA GLY A 79 -0.92 4.72 -8.73
C GLY A 79 -2.29 5.39 -8.59
N VAL A 80 -3.35 4.60 -8.61
CA VAL A 80 -4.73 5.10 -8.44
C VAL A 80 -5.05 5.51 -7.00
N ALA A 81 -4.38 4.90 -6.02
CA ALA A 81 -4.54 5.14 -4.59
C ALA A 81 -3.30 4.58 -3.85
N ALA A 82 -3.14 4.96 -2.59
CA ALA A 82 -2.18 4.37 -1.66
C ALA A 82 -2.86 4.13 -0.30
N LEU A 83 -2.26 3.30 0.54
CA LEU A 83 -2.72 3.03 1.90
C LEU A 83 -1.53 3.10 2.85
N ALA A 84 -1.59 3.98 3.84
CA ALA A 84 -0.59 4.09 4.87
C ALA A 84 -0.88 3.10 6.00
N VAL A 85 0.16 2.43 6.48
CA VAL A 85 0.06 1.40 7.52
C VAL A 85 1.17 1.56 8.54
N GLY A 86 1.04 0.86 9.68
CA GLY A 86 1.95 1.04 10.83
C GLY A 86 3.40 0.62 10.61
N SER A 87 3.72 -0.13 9.54
CA SER A 87 5.09 -0.50 9.18
C SER A 87 5.20 -1.02 7.75
N GLY A 88 6.42 -1.08 7.21
CA GLY A 88 6.68 -1.72 5.91
C GLY A 88 6.31 -3.22 5.89
N GLN A 89 6.52 -3.94 7.00
CA GLN A 89 6.10 -5.35 7.11
C GLN A 89 4.57 -5.50 7.10
N ALA A 90 3.83 -4.57 7.69
CA ALA A 90 2.38 -4.54 7.58
C ALA A 90 1.93 -4.30 6.13
N ALA A 91 2.64 -3.44 5.39
CA ALA A 91 2.35 -3.20 3.98
C ALA A 91 2.56 -4.46 3.14
N SER A 92 3.71 -5.14 3.27
CA SER A 92 3.97 -6.41 2.59
C SER A 92 2.94 -7.47 2.94
N ALA A 93 2.59 -7.62 4.23
CA ALA A 93 1.59 -8.60 4.66
C ALA A 93 0.19 -8.30 4.08
N PHE A 94 -0.27 -7.04 4.15
CA PHE A 94 -1.58 -6.65 3.64
C PHE A 94 -1.67 -6.82 2.13
N CYS A 95 -0.61 -6.51 1.37
CA CYS A 95 -0.57 -6.75 -0.07
C CYS A 95 -0.82 -8.22 -0.41
N ILE A 96 -0.18 -9.16 0.30
CA ILE A 96 -0.35 -10.60 0.03
C ILE A 96 -1.72 -11.10 0.54
N GLN A 97 -2.11 -10.73 1.75
CA GLN A 97 -3.37 -11.16 2.36
C GLN A 97 -4.62 -10.62 1.63
N ASN A 98 -4.50 -9.49 0.94
CA ASN A 98 -5.58 -8.96 0.12
C ASN A 98 -5.77 -9.74 -1.20
N LEU A 99 -4.72 -10.45 -1.66
CA LEU A 99 -4.74 -11.25 -2.89
C LEU A 99 -5.00 -12.73 -2.64
N CYS A 100 -4.52 -13.27 -1.52
CA CYS A 100 -4.45 -14.70 -1.25
C CYS A 100 -5.42 -15.14 -0.16
N LYS A 101 -5.88 -16.40 -0.26
CA LYS A 101 -6.53 -17.14 0.80
C LYS A 101 -5.73 -18.40 1.13
N ALA A 102 -6.12 -19.12 2.18
CA ALA A 102 -5.53 -20.42 2.49
C ALA A 102 -5.65 -21.37 1.29
N GLY A 103 -4.52 -21.96 0.87
CA GLY A 103 -4.39 -22.80 -0.31
C GLY A 103 -3.92 -22.07 -1.58
N ASP A 104 -3.83 -20.73 -1.57
CA ASP A 104 -3.19 -19.97 -2.64
C ASP A 104 -1.67 -19.86 -2.43
N ASN A 105 -0.95 -19.46 -3.48
CA ASN A 105 0.49 -19.18 -3.42
C ASN A 105 0.89 -17.87 -4.13
N ILE A 106 2.10 -17.41 -3.83
CA ILE A 106 2.81 -16.39 -4.61
C ILE A 106 4.22 -16.89 -4.97
N VAL A 107 4.82 -16.29 -5.99
CA VAL A 107 6.25 -16.50 -6.31
C VAL A 107 7.04 -15.26 -5.95
N ALA A 108 8.07 -15.41 -5.13
CA ALA A 108 8.87 -14.31 -4.62
C ALA A 108 10.34 -14.44 -5.03
N SER A 109 11.02 -13.32 -5.25
CA SER A 109 12.47 -13.29 -5.45
C SER A 109 13.21 -13.90 -4.25
N THR A 110 14.35 -14.55 -4.47
CA THR A 110 15.29 -14.91 -3.39
C THR A 110 15.98 -13.70 -2.77
N ASP A 111 16.01 -12.58 -3.50
CA ASP A 111 16.70 -11.36 -3.12
C ASP A 111 15.73 -10.39 -2.46
N LEU A 112 15.48 -10.59 -1.17
CA LEU A 112 14.54 -9.78 -0.40
C LEU A 112 15.14 -9.42 0.95
N TYR A 113 14.62 -8.35 1.55
CA TYR A 113 14.86 -8.04 2.95
C TYR A 113 14.59 -9.28 3.85
N GLY A 114 15.52 -9.58 4.76
CA GLY A 114 15.46 -10.79 5.60
C GLY A 114 14.19 -10.90 6.46
N GLY A 115 13.62 -9.78 6.90
CA GLY A 115 12.33 -9.77 7.60
C GLY A 115 11.18 -10.21 6.71
N THR A 116 11.19 -9.81 5.43
CA THR A 116 10.21 -10.24 4.41
C THR A 116 10.33 -11.73 4.14
N VAL A 117 11.56 -12.26 4.02
CA VAL A 117 11.79 -13.71 3.87
C VAL A 117 11.21 -14.48 5.07
N ASN A 118 11.40 -13.97 6.30
CA ASN A 118 10.86 -14.60 7.51
C ASN A 118 9.32 -14.57 7.54
N LEU A 119 8.71 -13.41 7.22
CA LEU A 119 7.25 -13.26 7.09
C LEU A 119 6.68 -14.28 6.10
N PHE A 120 7.30 -14.40 4.93
CA PHE A 120 6.84 -15.25 3.83
C PHE A 120 7.01 -16.74 4.12
N LYS A 121 8.16 -17.14 4.66
CA LYS A 121 8.48 -18.55 4.90
C LYS A 121 7.73 -19.15 6.09
N ASN A 122 7.47 -18.33 7.12
CA ASN A 122 6.96 -18.81 8.39
C ASN A 122 5.52 -18.33 8.63
N THR A 123 5.32 -17.02 8.82
CA THR A 123 4.01 -16.48 9.22
C THR A 123 2.92 -16.70 8.16
N LEU A 124 3.20 -16.46 6.88
CA LEU A 124 2.22 -16.67 5.81
C LEU A 124 1.92 -18.16 5.60
N LYS A 125 2.93 -19.02 5.76
CA LYS A 125 2.75 -20.48 5.72
C LYS A 125 1.79 -20.95 6.81
N ASP A 126 1.92 -20.43 8.02
CA ASP A 126 1.00 -20.75 9.13
C ASP A 126 -0.44 -20.27 8.87
N GLN A 127 -0.61 -19.27 7.99
CA GLN A 127 -1.91 -18.80 7.49
C GLN A 127 -2.42 -19.61 6.28
N GLY A 128 -1.69 -20.64 5.85
CA GLY A 128 -2.02 -21.48 4.71
C GLY A 128 -1.70 -20.86 3.35
N ILE A 129 -0.87 -19.81 3.29
CA ILE A 129 -0.41 -19.19 2.04
C ILE A 129 1.02 -19.64 1.77
N GLU A 130 1.25 -20.28 0.64
CA GLU A 130 2.60 -20.72 0.24
C GLU A 130 3.36 -19.59 -0.46
N VAL A 131 4.64 -19.39 -0.11
CA VAL A 131 5.55 -18.54 -0.88
C VAL A 131 6.65 -19.39 -1.47
N ARG A 132 6.73 -19.41 -2.81
CA ARG A 132 7.76 -20.12 -3.57
C ARG A 132 8.85 -19.15 -3.97
N PHE A 133 10.11 -19.49 -3.72
CA PHE A 133 11.24 -18.59 -3.98
C PHE A 133 11.90 -18.90 -5.32
N ALA A 134 12.07 -17.88 -6.17
CA ALA A 134 12.70 -17.94 -7.49
C ALA A 134 13.95 -17.04 -7.53
N ASP A 135 15.06 -17.54 -8.08
CA ASP A 135 16.22 -16.69 -8.35
C ASP A 135 15.88 -15.73 -9.52
N PRO A 136 15.87 -14.40 -9.29
CA PRO A 136 15.50 -13.42 -10.31
C PRO A 136 16.54 -13.28 -11.42
N ILE A 137 17.72 -13.90 -11.33
CA ILE A 137 18.73 -13.86 -12.40
C ILE A 137 18.24 -14.52 -13.70
N ASP A 138 17.38 -15.53 -13.59
CA ASP A 138 16.64 -16.13 -14.71
C ASP A 138 15.13 -15.91 -14.47
N PRO A 139 14.51 -14.90 -15.10
CA PRO A 139 13.08 -14.60 -14.94
C PRO A 139 12.16 -15.80 -15.23
N LYS A 140 12.60 -16.76 -16.06
CA LYS A 140 11.81 -17.98 -16.34
C LYS A 140 11.60 -18.84 -15.09
N ASN A 141 12.38 -18.66 -14.03
CA ASN A 141 12.15 -19.34 -12.76
C ASN A 141 10.82 -18.94 -12.11
N PHE A 142 10.33 -17.72 -12.33
CA PHE A 142 9.02 -17.31 -11.85
C PHE A 142 7.91 -18.09 -12.57
N GLU A 143 7.99 -18.18 -13.90
CA GLU A 143 7.04 -18.95 -14.71
C GLU A 143 7.02 -20.44 -14.33
N LYS A 144 8.21 -21.06 -14.13
CA LYS A 144 8.32 -22.48 -13.73
C LYS A 144 7.63 -22.80 -12.40
N LEU A 145 7.51 -21.83 -11.49
CA LEU A 145 6.92 -21.99 -10.16
C LEU A 145 5.45 -21.54 -10.10
N THR A 146 4.90 -21.07 -11.21
CA THR A 146 3.54 -20.55 -11.31
C THR A 146 2.56 -21.66 -11.64
N ASP A 147 1.40 -21.64 -10.98
CA ASP A 147 0.29 -22.56 -11.23
C ASP A 147 -1.07 -21.82 -11.17
N ASP A 148 -2.17 -22.57 -11.21
CA ASP A 148 -3.54 -22.05 -11.14
C ASP A 148 -3.89 -21.39 -9.78
N LYS A 149 -3.08 -21.63 -8.75
CA LYS A 149 -3.21 -21.08 -7.40
C LYS A 149 -2.30 -19.89 -7.15
N THR A 150 -1.42 -19.53 -8.08
CA THR A 150 -0.57 -18.34 -7.96
C THR A 150 -1.42 -17.06 -8.07
N ARG A 151 -1.22 -16.12 -7.14
CA ARG A 151 -1.97 -14.85 -7.06
C ARG A 151 -1.13 -13.60 -7.30
N GLY A 152 0.19 -13.74 -7.36
CA GLY A 152 1.08 -12.62 -7.66
C GLY A 152 2.55 -12.98 -7.58
N TYR A 153 3.38 -12.04 -8.04
CA TYR A 153 4.83 -12.08 -7.90
C TYR A 153 5.31 -10.98 -6.96
N TYR A 154 6.36 -11.25 -6.20
CA TYR A 154 6.96 -10.29 -5.27
C TYR A 154 8.47 -10.18 -5.49
N GLY A 155 8.97 -8.95 -5.64
CA GLY A 155 10.39 -8.68 -5.85
C GLY A 155 10.80 -7.32 -5.30
N GLU A 156 12.08 -7.20 -4.95
CA GLU A 156 12.71 -5.94 -4.55
C GLU A 156 13.84 -5.64 -5.55
N THR A 157 13.88 -4.43 -6.09
CA THR A 157 15.00 -3.97 -6.91
C THR A 157 16.04 -3.27 -6.05
N CYS A 158 17.31 -3.58 -6.28
CA CYS A 158 18.43 -3.18 -5.43
C CYS A 158 18.25 -3.58 -3.95
N PRO A 159 17.90 -4.84 -3.63
CA PRO A 159 17.65 -5.27 -2.26
C PRO A 159 18.96 -5.37 -1.47
N ASN A 160 18.88 -5.11 -0.16
CA ASN A 160 19.99 -5.39 0.75
C ASN A 160 20.17 -6.92 0.92
N PRO A 161 21.39 -7.49 0.85
CA PRO A 161 22.69 -6.84 0.64
C PRO A 161 23.19 -6.83 -0.80
N TYR A 162 22.51 -7.52 -1.71
CA TYR A 162 23.04 -7.83 -3.03
C TYR A 162 23.02 -6.66 -4.02
N LEU A 163 22.12 -5.68 -3.82
CA LEU A 163 21.93 -4.50 -4.67
C LEU A 163 21.75 -4.83 -6.16
N ARG A 164 21.22 -6.03 -6.46
CA ARG A 164 20.93 -6.47 -7.83
C ARG A 164 19.62 -5.85 -8.31
N ILE A 165 19.57 -5.52 -9.59
CA ILE A 165 18.35 -5.00 -10.22
C ILE A 165 17.37 -6.16 -10.40
N PHE A 166 16.13 -5.98 -9.96
CA PHE A 166 15.07 -6.93 -10.26
C PHE A 166 14.55 -6.66 -11.68
N PRO A 167 14.45 -7.68 -12.55
CA PRO A 167 13.99 -7.52 -13.93
C PRO A 167 12.47 -7.33 -13.98
N ILE A 168 12.00 -6.10 -13.73
CA ILE A 168 10.56 -5.76 -13.64
C ILE A 168 9.82 -5.90 -14.99
N LYS A 169 10.53 -5.73 -16.12
CA LYS A 169 9.90 -5.68 -17.45
C LYS A 169 9.72 -7.06 -18.08
N GLU A 170 10.55 -8.00 -17.67
CA GLU A 170 10.64 -9.38 -18.11
C GLU A 170 9.53 -10.27 -17.53
#